data_AF-A0AAN8UNF4-F1
#
_entry.id   AF-A0AAN8UNF4-F1
#
_cell.length_a   1.000
_cell.length_b   1.000
_cell.length_c   1.000
_cell.angle_alpha   90.00
_cell.angle_beta   90.00
_cell.angle_gamma   90.00
#
_symmetry.space_group_name_H-M   'P 1'
#
loop_
_entity.id
_entity.type
_entity.pdbx_description
1 polymer ?
#
loop_
_entity_poly.entity_id
_entity_poly.type
_entity_poly.pdbx_seq_one_letter_code
_entity_poly.pdbx_strand_id
1 'polypeptide(L)'
;MHRQRGILLLISVLLVGISSHAKDSFASTSTHMNFFRSAFRGRQRVLSCADNPSVCLDREKNPWNGNTCCSGLCKDIMSDANNCGGCGKACGYGLI
;
A
#
# COMPACT_ATOMS: atom_id res chain seq x y z
N MET A 1 11.76 -2.37 -56.51
CA MET A 1 10.66 -2.53 -55.52
C MET A 1 11.10 -3.06 -54.14
N HIS A 2 12.18 -3.86 -53.98
CA HIS A 2 12.61 -4.37 -52.66
C HIS A 2 13.26 -3.33 -51.72
N ARG A 3 13.94 -2.32 -52.28
CA ARG A 3 14.65 -1.30 -51.47
C ARG A 3 13.71 -0.35 -50.71
N GLN A 4 12.55 -0.01 -51.27
CA GLN A 4 11.51 0.78 -50.59
C GLN A 4 10.80 0.00 -49.48
N ARG A 5 10.57 -1.31 -49.67
CA ARG A 5 9.98 -2.19 -48.66
C ARG A 5 10.86 -2.28 -47.41
N GLY A 6 12.19 -2.33 -47.57
CA GLY A 6 13.13 -2.31 -46.44
C GLY A 6 13.11 -1.00 -45.66
N ILE A 7 13.04 0.15 -46.35
CA ILE A 7 13.00 1.48 -45.73
C ILE A 7 11.67 1.69 -44.97
N LEU A 8 10.54 1.25 -45.52
CA LEU A 8 9.23 1.30 -44.86
C LEU A 8 9.19 0.47 -43.56
N LEU A 9 9.81 -0.72 -43.57
CA LEU A 9 9.91 -1.55 -42.37
C LEU A 9 10.77 -0.89 -41.29
N LEU A 10 11.92 -0.30 -41.64
CA LEU A 10 12.77 0.41 -40.68
C LEU A 10 12.08 1.62 -40.03
N ILE A 11 11.31 2.39 -40.80
CA ILE A 11 10.55 3.54 -40.28
C ILE A 11 9.46 3.08 -39.30
N SER A 12 8.76 1.97 -39.60
CA SER A 12 7.75 1.43 -38.69
C SER A 12 8.34 0.95 -37.35
N VAL A 13 9.51 0.31 -37.38
CA VAL A 13 10.20 -0.14 -36.16
C VAL A 13 10.66 1.04 -35.29
N LEU A 14 11.19 2.09 -35.92
CA LEU A 14 11.60 3.31 -35.21
C LEU A 14 10.40 4.03 -34.59
N LEU A 15 9.26 4.11 -35.27
CA LEU A 15 8.04 4.75 -34.74
C LEU A 15 7.40 3.94 -33.59
N VAL A 16 7.45 2.60 -33.64
CA VAL A 16 6.92 1.74 -32.57
C VAL A 16 7.84 1.77 -31.34
N GLY A 17 9.16 1.84 -31.51
CA GLY A 17 10.14 1.78 -30.41
C GLY A 17 10.12 2.97 -29.44
N ILE A 18 9.64 4.15 -29.86
CA ILE A 18 9.61 5.36 -29.01
C ILE A 18 8.36 5.42 -28.10
N SER A 19 7.37 4.57 -28.32
CA SER A 19 6.06 4.65 -27.64
C SER A 19 5.89 3.67 -26.47
N SER A 20 6.90 2.86 -26.14
CA SER A 20 6.77 1.75 -25.18
C SER A 20 6.97 2.09 -23.70
N HIS A 21 7.03 3.37 -23.31
CA HIS A 21 6.97 3.78 -21.89
C HIS A 21 5.59 4.35 -21.54
N ALA A 22 4.54 3.54 -21.72
CA ALA A 22 3.25 3.76 -21.09
C ALA A 22 3.21 3.02 -19.74
N LYS A 23 2.68 3.71 -18.73
CA LYS A 23 2.66 3.35 -17.31
C LYS A 23 1.56 2.30 -17.07
N ASP A 24 1.94 1.09 -16.64
CA ASP A 24 0.99 0.11 -16.11
C ASP A 24 1.10 0.03 -14.59
N SER A 25 0.18 0.71 -13.91
CA SER A 25 -0.15 0.46 -12.52
C SER A 25 -1.08 -0.75 -12.41
N PHE A 26 -0.56 -1.97 -12.55
CA PHE A 26 -1.17 -3.17 -11.96
C PHE A 26 -0.13 -4.29 -11.81
N ALA A 27 0.32 -4.50 -10.58
CA ALA A 27 0.91 -5.73 -10.04
C ALA A 27 1.72 -6.62 -11.02
N SER A 28 2.90 -6.18 -11.45
CA SER A 28 3.93 -7.10 -11.97
C SER A 28 4.69 -7.73 -10.81
N THR A 29 4.25 -8.91 -10.38
CA THR A 29 4.95 -9.81 -9.46
C THR A 29 6.19 -10.39 -10.15
N SER A 30 7.25 -9.59 -10.25
CA SER A 30 8.59 -10.11 -10.52
C SER A 30 9.00 -11.04 -9.36
N THR A 31 9.52 -12.21 -9.69
CA THR A 31 9.91 -13.25 -8.71
C THR A 31 10.86 -12.72 -7.62
N HIS A 32 11.65 -11.70 -7.94
CA HIS A 32 12.51 -11.01 -6.98
C HIS A 32 11.73 -10.11 -6.00
N MET A 33 10.63 -9.48 -6.42
CA MET A 33 9.72 -8.74 -5.53
C MET A 33 8.85 -9.68 -4.68
N ASN A 34 8.58 -10.90 -5.14
CA ASN A 34 7.97 -11.96 -4.31
C ASN A 34 8.94 -12.44 -3.22
N PHE A 35 10.24 -12.52 -3.51
CA PHE A 35 11.27 -12.76 -2.49
C PHE A 35 11.32 -11.63 -1.47
N PHE A 36 11.33 -10.36 -1.90
CA PHE A 36 11.21 -9.23 -0.96
C PHE A 36 9.91 -9.27 -0.16
N ARG A 37 8.75 -9.53 -0.78
CA ARG A 37 7.46 -9.71 -0.11
C ARG A 37 7.51 -10.83 0.94
N SER A 38 8.22 -11.92 0.65
CA SER A 38 8.34 -13.08 1.55
C SER A 38 9.38 -12.86 2.66
N ALA A 39 10.49 -12.17 2.35
CA ALA A 39 11.51 -11.75 3.32
C ALA A 39 11.01 -10.68 4.29
N PHE A 40 10.09 -9.80 3.84
CA PHE A 40 9.40 -8.83 4.69
C PHE A 40 8.08 -9.33 5.31
N ARG A 41 7.51 -10.46 4.83
CA ARG A 41 6.37 -11.14 5.49
C ARG A 41 6.74 -11.69 6.87
N GLY A 42 8.03 -11.93 7.14
CA GLY A 42 8.56 -12.25 8.47
C GLY A 42 8.70 -11.05 9.42
N ARG A 43 8.37 -9.83 8.95
CA ARG A 43 8.27 -8.61 9.75
C ARG A 43 6.87 -8.01 9.56
N GLN A 44 5.80 -8.74 9.88
CA GLN A 44 4.50 -8.13 10.17
C GLN A 44 4.67 -7.27 11.43
N ARG A 45 5.26 -6.09 11.20
CA ARG A 45 5.36 -5.01 12.16
C ARG A 45 3.93 -4.67 12.52
N VAL A 46 3.65 -4.67 13.82
CA VAL A 46 2.50 -4.00 14.42
C VAL A 46 2.08 -2.84 13.52
N LEU A 47 0.85 -2.87 12.99
CA LEU A 47 0.41 -1.93 11.97
C LEU A 47 0.64 -0.51 12.48
N SER A 48 1.67 0.15 11.96
CA SER A 48 2.02 1.48 12.41
C SER A 48 1.34 2.51 11.54
N CYS A 49 0.73 3.47 12.20
CA CYS A 49 0.03 4.59 11.58
C CYS A 49 0.80 5.91 11.74
N ALA A 50 2.06 5.85 12.23
CA ALA A 50 2.90 7.02 12.43
C ALA A 50 3.18 7.78 11.13
N ASP A 51 3.39 7.06 10.03
CA ASP A 51 3.65 7.64 8.71
C ASP A 51 2.36 7.95 7.92
N ASN A 52 1.30 7.16 8.15
CA ASN A 52 0.02 7.29 7.45
C ASN A 52 -1.17 6.89 8.34
N PRO A 53 -1.93 7.86 8.89
CA PRO A 53 -3.08 7.58 9.75
C PRO A 53 -4.24 6.87 9.04
N SER A 54 -4.38 7.04 7.73
CA SER A 54 -5.47 6.44 6.95
C SER A 54 -5.42 4.92 6.92
N VAL A 55 -4.27 4.32 7.26
CA VAL A 55 -4.11 2.87 7.35
C VAL A 55 -5.04 2.24 8.41
N CYS A 56 -5.44 3.01 9.43
CA CYS A 56 -6.36 2.53 10.47
C CYS A 56 -7.81 2.38 9.97
N LEU A 57 -8.17 3.09 8.90
CA LEU A 57 -9.49 3.02 8.27
C LEU A 57 -9.58 1.87 7.24
N ASP A 58 -8.44 1.32 6.84
CA ASP A 58 -8.37 0.21 5.90
C ASP A 58 -8.68 -1.11 6.62
N ARG A 59 -9.89 -1.64 6.38
CA ARG A 59 -10.38 -2.89 6.97
C ARG A 59 -9.61 -4.13 6.52
N GLU A 60 -8.96 -4.09 5.35
CA GLU A 60 -8.15 -5.21 4.85
C GLU A 60 -6.82 -5.28 5.62
N LYS A 61 -6.23 -4.12 5.93
CA LYS A 61 -4.97 -4.04 6.67
C LYS A 61 -5.15 -4.07 8.19
N ASN A 62 -6.28 -3.60 8.69
CA ASN A 62 -6.59 -3.49 10.12
C ASN A 62 -7.92 -4.22 10.48
N PRO A 63 -7.87 -5.52 10.76
CA PRO A 63 -9.06 -6.29 11.12
C PRO A 63 -9.57 -6.02 12.55
N TRP A 64 -8.83 -5.32 13.40
CA TRP A 64 -9.12 -5.19 14.85
C TRP A 64 -9.94 -3.96 15.25
N ASN A 65 -10.72 -3.38 14.33
CA ASN A 65 -11.66 -2.26 14.58
C ASN A 65 -11.05 -0.98 15.19
N GLY A 66 -9.73 -0.80 15.09
CA GLY A 66 -9.07 0.41 15.57
C GLY A 66 -9.01 1.51 14.52
N ASN A 67 -9.95 2.46 14.54
CA ASN A 67 -10.03 3.47 13.48
C ASN A 67 -9.19 4.73 13.77
N THR A 68 -8.58 4.83 14.95
CA THR A 68 -7.84 6.02 15.38
C THR A 68 -6.37 5.71 15.56
N CYS A 69 -5.49 6.54 15.01
CA CYS A 69 -4.06 6.42 15.23
C CYS A 69 -3.66 7.03 16.58
N CYS A 70 -3.31 6.21 17.56
CA CYS A 70 -2.83 6.64 18.88
C CYS A 70 -1.42 6.10 19.12
N SER A 71 -0.47 6.99 19.41
CA SER A 71 0.93 6.63 19.67
C SER A 71 1.57 5.77 18.56
N GLY A 72 1.22 6.05 17.30
CA GLY A 72 1.73 5.34 16.14
C GLY A 72 1.11 3.95 15.90
N LEU A 73 0.06 3.57 16.63
CA LEU A 73 -0.70 2.33 16.44
C LEU A 73 -2.19 2.61 16.28
N CYS A 74 -2.86 1.76 15.50
CA CYS A 74 -4.31 1.83 15.35
C CYS A 74 -5.01 1.29 16.60
N LYS A 75 -5.85 2.13 17.23
CA LYS A 75 -6.57 1.85 18.46
C LYS A 75 -8.07 2.08 18.27
N ASP A 76 -8.85 1.26 18.96
CA ASP A 76 -10.30 1.44 19.04
C ASP A 76 -10.61 2.30 20.27
N ILE A 77 -10.91 3.57 20.03
CA ILE A 77 -11.24 4.55 21.07
C ILE A 77 -12.59 4.30 21.75
N MET A 78 -13.37 3.34 21.25
CA MET A 78 -14.66 2.97 21.84
C MET A 78 -14.52 1.83 22.86
N SER A 79 -13.46 1.03 22.79
CA SER A 79 -13.25 -0.15 23.64
C SER A 79 -11.93 -0.13 24.42
N ASP A 80 -10.98 0.72 24.05
CA ASP A 80 -9.72 0.88 24.79
C ASP A 80 -9.92 1.78 26.01
N ALA A 81 -9.83 1.19 27.20
CA ALA A 81 -9.99 1.85 28.50
C ALA A 81 -9.09 3.10 28.70
N ASN A 82 -7.98 3.18 27.97
CA ASN A 82 -7.02 4.28 28.05
C ASN A 82 -7.18 5.31 26.93
N ASN A 83 -8.13 5.11 26.00
CA ASN A 83 -8.34 5.95 24.84
C ASN A 83 -9.83 6.26 24.56
N CYS A 84 -10.67 6.32 25.60
CA CYS A 84 -12.10 6.60 25.49
C CYS A 84 -12.40 7.89 24.72
N GLY A 85 -13.03 7.77 23.56
CA GLY A 85 -13.41 8.91 22.72
C GLY A 85 -12.22 9.68 22.12
N GLY A 86 -10.98 9.26 22.37
CA GLY A 86 -9.78 9.92 21.86
C GLY A 86 -8.49 9.43 22.53
N CYS A 87 -7.35 9.65 21.87
CA CYS A 87 -6.06 9.15 22.35
C CYS A 87 -5.68 9.72 23.72
N GLY A 88 -5.21 8.85 24.63
CA GLY A 88 -4.73 9.22 25.97
C GLY A 88 -5.83 9.66 26.94
N LYS A 89 -7.10 9.38 26.62
CA LYS A 89 -8.25 9.67 27.47
C LYS A 89 -8.64 8.41 28.25
N ALA A 90 -8.31 8.36 29.52
CA ALA A 90 -8.82 7.30 30.39
C ALA A 90 -10.35 7.39 30.50
N CYS A 91 -11.03 6.24 30.43
CA CYS A 91 -12.46 6.17 30.62
C CYS A 91 -12.85 6.51 32.06
N GLY A 92 -14.07 7.05 32.24
CA GLY A 92 -14.64 7.22 33.58
C GLY A 92 -14.90 5.87 34.26
N TYR A 93 -14.95 5.86 35.59
CA TYR A 93 -15.25 4.65 36.37
C TYR A 93 -16.55 4.00 35.89
N GLY A 94 -16.47 2.71 35.53
CA GLY A 94 -17.61 1.92 35.07
C GLY A 94 -17.93 2.01 33.57
N LEU A 95 -17.09 2.68 32.77
CA LEU A 95 -17.24 2.77 31.33
C LEU A 95 -16.03 2.12 30.65
N ILE A 96 -16.29 1.03 29.91
CA ILE A 96 -15.49 0.47 28.81
C ILE A 96 -16.45 -0.16 27.79
#